data_AF-A0A531JDR9-F1
#
_entry.id   AF-A0A531JDR9-F1
#
_cell.length_a   1.000
_cell.length_b   1.000
_cell.length_c   1.000
_cell.angle_alpha   90.00
_cell.angle_beta   90.00
_cell.angle_gamma   90.00
#
_symmetry.space_group_name_H-M   'P 1'
#
loop_
_entity.id
_entity.type
_entity.pdbx_description
1 polymer ?
#
loop_
_entity_poly.entity_id
_entity_poly.type
_entity_poly.pdbx_seq_one_letter_code
_entity_poly.pdbx_strand_id
1 'polypeptide(L)' 'LQKIFVLRRILAPMGTTDAIEFLIDKLKQTKTNADFFDSMNT' A
#
# COMPACT_ATOMS: atom_id res chain seq x y z
N LEU A 1 3.80 -4.35 -12.90
CA LEU A 1 5.11 -3.86 -12.41
C LEU A 1 5.05 -2.42 -11.89
N GLN A 2 4.35 -1.49 -12.55
CA GLN A 2 4.26 -0.09 -12.09
C GLN A 2 3.60 0.09 -10.70
N LYS A 3 2.51 -0.62 -10.40
CA LYS A 3 1.78 -0.53 -9.11
C LYS A 3 2.69 -0.80 -7.88
N ILE A 4 3.57 -1.80 -7.95
CA ILE A 4 4.53 -2.12 -6.87
C ILE A 4 5.63 -1.06 -6.76
N PHE A 5 6.09 -0.50 -7.88
CA PHE A 5 7.12 0.53 -7.88
C PHE A 5 6.62 1.82 -7.22
N VAL A 6 5.36 2.20 -7.47
CA VAL A 6 4.70 3.33 -6.81
C VAL A 6 4.54 3.07 -5.31
N LEU A 7 4.05 1.88 -4.92
CA LEU A 7 3.96 1.50 -3.51
C LEU A 7 5.31 1.59 -2.80
N ARG A 8 6.39 1.10 -3.42
CA ARG A 8 7.74 1.18 -2.85
C ARG A 8 8.21 2.62 -2.64
N ARG A 9 7.84 3.56 -3.52
CA ARG A 9 8.18 4.98 -3.35
C ARG A 9 7.45 5.63 -2.17
N ILE A 10 6.23 5.18 -1.88
CA ILE A 10 5.44 5.66 -0.73
C ILE A 10 5.99 5.08 0.57
N LEU A 11 6.37 3.79 0.57
CA LEU A 11 6.91 3.11 1.74
C LEU A 11 8.37 3.47 2.05
N ALA A 12 9.17 3.86 1.06
CA ALA A 12 10.59 4.17 1.23
C ALA A 12 10.91 5.27 2.28
N PRO A 13 10.15 6.39 2.39
CA PRO A 13 10.36 7.38 3.44
C PRO A 13 9.72 7.00 4.80
N MET A 14 8.93 5.92 4.87
CA MET A 14 8.28 5.50 6.11
C MET A 14 9.19 4.62 6.97
N GLY A 15 9.05 4.69 8.29
CA GLY A 15 9.68 3.73 9.19
C GLY A 15 9.15 2.32 8.92
N THR A 16 9.95 1.28 9.17
CA THR A 16 9.55 -0.12 8.91
C THR A 16 8.28 -0.52 9.64
N THR A 17 8.07 -0.02 10.85
CA THR A 17 6.86 -0.27 11.65
C THR A 17 5.65 0.43 11.04
N ASP A 18 5.76 1.74 10.77
CA ASP A 18 4.69 2.54 10.18
C ASP A 18 4.28 2.02 8.79
N ALA A 19 5.26 1.55 8.00
CA ALA A 19 5.03 0.94 6.70
C ALA A 19 4.19 -0.34 6.82
N ILE A 20 4.48 -1.20 7.81
CA ILE A 20 3.71 -2.43 8.04
C ILE A 20 2.31 -2.10 8.55
N GLU A 21 2.16 -1.15 9.46
CA GLU A 21 0.85 -0.72 9.96
C GLU A 21 -0.02 -0.14 8.85
N PHE A 22 0.56 0.72 8.00
CA PHE A 22 -0.11 1.28 6.83
C PHE A 22 -0.61 0.17 5.88
N LEU A 23 0.24 -0.82 5.59
CA LEU A 23 -0.14 -1.95 4.74
C LEU A 23 -1.27 -2.76 5.37
N ILE A 24 -1.19 -3.06 6.66
CA ILE A 24 -2.22 -3.86 7.35
C ILE A 24 -3.56 -3.11 7.39
N ASP A 25 -3.56 -1.81 7.69
CA ASP A 25 -4.79 -1.01 7.72
C ASP A 25 -5.49 -0.99 6.36
N LYS A 26 -4.72 -0.75 5.29
CA LYS A 26 -5.26 -0.71 3.93
C LYS A 26 -5.71 -2.08 3.43
N LEU A 27 -4.96 -3.14 3.71
CA LEU A 27 -5.35 -4.50 3.32
C LEU A 27 -6.61 -4.97 4.07
N LYS A 28 -6.84 -4.54 5.31
CA LYS A 28 -8.08 -4.84 6.04
C LYS A 28 -9.32 -4.20 5.43
N GLN A 29 -9.15 -3.04 4.78
CA GLN A 29 -10.26 -2.30 4.14
C GLN A 29 -10.62 -2.85 2.76
N THR A 30 -9.81 -3.75 2.20
CA THR A 30 -9.98 -4.26 0.83
C THR A 30 -10.05 -5.77 0.79
N LYS A 31 -10.97 -6.34 0.00
CA LYS A 31 -11.09 -7.80 -0.14
C LYS A 31 -10.08 -8.39 -1.12
N THR A 32 -9.62 -7.61 -2.08
CA THR A 32 -8.68 -8.07 -3.11
C THR A 32 -7.50 -7.11 -3.29
N ASN A 33 -6.38 -7.63 -3.79
CA ASN A 33 -5.22 -6.81 -4.15
C ASN A 33 -5.54 -5.80 -5.25
N ALA A 34 -6.53 -6.07 -6.11
CA ALA A 34 -6.98 -5.13 -7.13
C ALA A 34 -7.61 -3.90 -6.48
N ASP A 35 -8.55 -4.10 -5.56
CA ASP A 35 -9.21 -3.03 -4.79
C ASP A 35 -8.20 -2.20 -3.99
N PHE A 36 -7.20 -2.84 -3.38
CA PHE A 36 -6.10 -2.16 -2.69
C PHE A 36 -5.37 -1.19 -3.62
N PHE A 37 -4.91 -1.67 -4.78
CA PHE A 37 -4.17 -0.81 -5.70
C PHE A 37 -5.05 0.25 -6.36
N ASP A 38 -6.33 -0.01 -6.54
CA ASP A 38 -7.25 0.98 -7.11
C ASP A 38 -7.58 2.07 -6.08
N SER A 39 -7.63 1.74 -4.78
CA SER A 39 -7.74 2.73 -3.69
C SER A 39 -6.54 3.68 -3.56
N MET A 40 -5.37 3.30 -4.11
CA MET A 40 -4.16 4.13 -4.13
C MET A 40 -4.09 5.08 -5.34
N ASN A 41 -4.91 4.85 -6.38
CA ASN A 41 -4.92 5.66 -7.61
C ASN A 41 -6.02 6.74 -7.59
N THR A 42 -6.70 6.94 -6.46
CA THR A 42 -7.61 8.07 -6.22
C THR A 42 -6.87 9.16 -5.46
#